data_AF-A0A645F7Q5-F1
#
_entry.id   AF-A0A645F7Q5-F1
#
_cell.length_a   1.000
_cell.length_b   1.000
_cell.length_c   1.000
_cell.angle_alpha   90.00
_cell.angle_beta   90.00
_cell.angle_gamma   90.00
#
_symmetry.space_group_name_H-M   'P 1'
#
loop_
_entity.id
_entity.type
_entity.pdbx_description
1 polymer ?
#
loop_
_entity_poly.entity_id
_entity_poly.type
_entity_poly.pdbx_seq_one_letter_code
_entity_poly.pdbx_strand_id
1 'polypeptide(L)'
;MVYYKYKKEKLEEKFSESKVFLMKIRECLKRSPNSEDEIVDEAMISYFNSFCEFIIDMCETYLVSTDNFIPNKSGPEIVELSSTFGFISSKDSKKLQGIVRLRNRYTHDYYQRKLSRNRILEICRSEMQTLDMFLEVSTEKISLVLA
;
A
#
# COMPACT_ATOMS: atom_id res chain seq x y z
N MET A 1 -23.75 -6.31 -14.74
CA MET A 1 -23.96 -6.33 -13.27
C MET A 1 -23.09 -7.35 -12.53
N VAL A 2 -22.83 -8.56 -13.07
CA VAL A 2 -21.98 -9.57 -12.41
C VAL A 2 -20.50 -9.14 -12.27
N TYR A 3 -19.95 -8.46 -13.28
CA TYR A 3 -18.56 -7.97 -13.28
C TYR A 3 -18.26 -6.95 -12.17
N TYR A 4 -19.18 -6.01 -11.94
CA TYR A 4 -19.03 -4.98 -10.91
C TYR A 4 -19.13 -5.57 -9.50
N LYS A 5 -19.99 -6.58 -9.28
CA LYS A 5 -20.08 -7.29 -8.00
C LYS A 5 -18.78 -8.06 -7.67
N TYR A 6 -18.23 -8.78 -8.65
CA TYR A 6 -16.96 -9.51 -8.51
C TYR A 6 -15.78 -8.58 -8.17
N LYS A 7 -15.73 -7.38 -8.78
CA LYS A 7 -14.68 -6.40 -8.47
C LYS A 7 -14.86 -5.73 -7.10
N LYS A 8 -16.10 -5.54 -6.65
CA LYS A 8 -16.42 -5.04 -5.29
C LYS A 8 -15.99 -6.03 -4.20
N GLU A 9 -16.32 -7.31 -4.33
CA GLU A 9 -15.91 -8.36 -3.37
C GLU A 9 -14.38 -8.46 -3.26
N LYS A 10 -13.67 -8.28 -4.38
CA LYS A 10 -12.21 -8.25 -4.42
C LYS A 10 -11.59 -7.06 -3.66
N LEU A 11 -12.30 -5.92 -3.56
CA LEU A 11 -11.81 -4.74 -2.82
C LEU A 11 -11.83 -4.97 -1.31
N GLU A 12 -12.91 -5.56 -0.79
CA GLU A 12 -13.04 -5.90 0.64
C GLU A 12 -12.04 -6.98 1.07
N GLU A 13 -11.82 -7.98 0.22
CA GLU A 13 -10.81 -9.03 0.45
C GLU A 13 -9.40 -8.43 0.54
N LYS A 14 -9.00 -7.64 -0.47
CA LYS A 14 -7.71 -6.92 -0.49
C LYS A 14 -7.54 -6.02 0.72
N PHE A 15 -8.60 -5.32 1.11
CA PHE A 15 -8.59 -4.46 2.29
C PHE A 15 -8.37 -5.26 3.58
N SER A 16 -9.08 -6.38 3.74
CA SER A 16 -8.94 -7.27 4.89
C SER A 16 -7.54 -7.89 4.97
N GLU A 17 -7.00 -8.34 3.84
CA GLU A 17 -5.63 -8.86 3.77
C GLU A 17 -4.59 -7.79 4.09
N SER A 18 -4.76 -6.56 3.61
CA SER A 18 -3.82 -5.47 3.89
C SER A 18 -3.70 -5.19 5.40
N LYS A 19 -4.80 -5.30 6.17
CA LYS A 19 -4.77 -5.21 7.64
C LYS A 19 -3.90 -6.30 8.27
N VAL A 20 -4.02 -7.54 7.78
CA VAL A 20 -3.21 -8.66 8.26
C VAL A 20 -1.73 -8.40 8.01
N PHE A 21 -1.37 -7.87 6.84
CA PHE A 21 0.03 -7.56 6.54
C PHE A 21 0.57 -6.40 7.38
N LEU A 22 -0.24 -5.38 7.67
CA LEU A 22 0.17 -4.33 8.60
C LEU A 22 0.45 -4.89 10.01
N MET A 23 -0.37 -5.84 10.48
CA MET A 23 -0.13 -6.53 11.74
C MET A 23 1.15 -7.37 11.72
N LYS A 24 1.47 -8.02 10.60
CA LYS A 24 2.74 -8.75 10.43
C LYS A 24 3.96 -7.83 10.49
N ILE A 25 3.90 -6.64 9.87
CA ILE A 25 4.96 -5.62 9.99
C ILE A 25 5.16 -5.23 11.47
N ARG A 26 4.07 -4.97 12.19
CA ARG A 26 4.13 -4.66 13.64
C ARG A 26 4.74 -5.78 14.46
N GLU A 27 4.44 -7.03 14.14
CA GLU A 27 5.02 -8.19 14.82
C GLU A 27 6.53 -8.28 14.57
N CYS A 28 6.99 -8.00 13.34
CA CYS A 28 8.43 -7.92 13.04
C CYS A 28 9.11 -6.83 13.87
N LEU A 29 8.50 -5.64 14.00
CA LEU A 29 9.05 -4.55 14.82
C LEU A 29 9.19 -4.94 16.30
N LYS A 30 8.24 -5.70 16.84
CA LYS A 30 8.33 -6.19 18.23
C LYS A 30 9.47 -7.17 18.43
N ARG A 31 9.75 -8.02 17.43
CA ARG A 31 10.79 -9.04 17.49
C ARG A 31 12.19 -8.49 17.20
N SER A 32 12.28 -7.44 16.38
CA SER A 32 13.55 -6.79 16.02
C SER A 32 13.41 -5.26 16.11
N PRO A 33 13.29 -4.70 17.34
CA PRO A 33 13.13 -3.26 17.52
C PRO A 33 14.36 -2.47 17.06
N ASN A 34 15.55 -3.07 17.19
CA ASN A 34 16.84 -2.45 16.91
C ASN A 34 17.49 -2.90 15.59
N SER A 35 16.79 -3.66 14.72
CA SER A 35 17.38 -4.20 13.47
C SER A 35 18.53 -5.19 13.70
N GLU A 36 18.53 -5.91 14.83
CA GLU A 36 19.61 -6.83 15.19
C GLU A 36 19.42 -8.22 14.54
N ASP A 37 18.21 -8.53 14.07
CA ASP A 37 17.87 -9.77 13.37
C ASP A 37 17.58 -9.50 11.89
N GLU A 38 18.53 -9.88 11.02
CA GLU A 38 18.44 -9.70 9.57
C GLU A 38 17.29 -10.52 8.95
N ILE A 39 16.97 -11.71 9.50
CA ILE A 39 15.87 -12.55 9.00
C ILE A 39 14.54 -11.84 9.24
N VAL A 40 14.36 -11.26 10.44
CA VAL A 40 13.16 -10.50 10.78
C VAL A 40 13.06 -9.22 9.94
N ASP A 41 14.17 -8.54 9.67
CA ASP A 41 14.20 -7.37 8.78
C ASP A 41 13.77 -7.72 7.35
N GLU A 42 14.26 -8.81 6.77
CA GLU A 42 13.87 -9.24 5.42
C GLU A 42 12.40 -9.66 5.36
N ALA A 43 11.88 -10.31 6.41
CA ALA A 43 10.46 -10.60 6.54
C ALA A 43 9.63 -9.30 6.58
N MET A 44 10.06 -8.30 7.36
CA MET A 44 9.40 -7.01 7.45
C MET A 44 9.34 -6.28 6.10
N ILE A 45 10.45 -6.27 5.36
CA ILE A 45 10.52 -5.69 4.01
C ILE A 45 9.58 -6.43 3.06
N SER A 46 9.51 -7.77 3.14
CA SER A 46 8.59 -8.56 2.32
C SER A 46 7.12 -8.21 2.59
N TYR A 47 6.76 -8.06 3.87
CA TYR A 47 5.42 -7.61 4.26
C TYR A 47 5.13 -6.17 3.82
N PHE A 48 6.11 -5.26 3.93
CA PHE A 48 6.00 -3.89 3.43
C PHE A 48 5.78 -3.83 1.91
N ASN A 49 6.53 -4.64 1.14
CA ASN A 49 6.37 -4.70 -0.31
C ASN A 49 4.98 -5.21 -0.70
N SER A 50 4.49 -6.24 0.00
CA SER A 50 3.13 -6.76 -0.19
C SER A 50 2.08 -5.72 0.18
N PHE A 51 2.29 -4.95 1.25
CA PHE A 51 1.41 -3.84 1.62
C PHE A 51 1.37 -2.75 0.53
N CYS A 52 2.52 -2.45 -0.09
CA CYS A 52 2.58 -1.52 -1.22
C CYS A 52 1.79 -2.02 -2.44
N GLU A 53 1.77 -3.33 -2.70
CA GLU A 53 0.90 -3.90 -3.73
C GLU A 53 -0.56 -3.67 -3.37
N PHE A 54 -0.99 -3.97 -2.14
CA PHE A 54 -2.37 -3.71 -1.72
C PHE A 54 -2.80 -2.25 -1.89
N ILE A 55 -1.91 -1.28 -1.63
CA ILE A 55 -2.19 0.15 -1.90
C ILE A 55 -2.56 0.35 -3.38
N ILE A 56 -1.72 -0.13 -4.29
CA ILE A 56 -1.93 0.02 -5.74
C ILE A 56 -3.19 -0.72 -6.17
N ASP A 57 -3.33 -1.97 -5.73
CA ASP A 57 -4.41 -2.87 -6.06
C ASP A 57 -5.78 -2.32 -5.63
N MET A 58 -5.86 -1.68 -4.47
CA MET A 58 -7.08 -1.02 -4.00
C MET A 58 -7.38 0.26 -4.79
N CYS A 59 -6.37 1.08 -5.08
CA CYS A 59 -6.53 2.27 -5.93
C CYS A 59 -7.03 1.90 -7.33
N GLU A 60 -6.44 0.88 -7.95
CA GLU A 60 -6.86 0.35 -9.25
C GLU A 60 -8.28 -0.18 -9.19
N THR A 61 -8.60 -1.01 -8.18
CA THR A 61 -9.93 -1.60 -8.06
C THR A 61 -11.00 -0.52 -7.86
N TYR A 62 -10.71 0.55 -7.10
CA TYR A 62 -11.58 1.71 -6.96
C TYR A 62 -11.80 2.42 -8.31
N LEU A 63 -10.73 2.71 -9.04
CA LEU A 63 -10.80 3.37 -10.35
C LEU A 63 -11.61 2.54 -11.35
N VAL A 64 -11.44 1.22 -11.38
CA VAL A 64 -12.24 0.38 -12.27
C VAL A 64 -13.71 0.33 -11.82
N SER A 65 -13.97 0.27 -10.52
CA SER A 65 -15.34 0.21 -9.99
C SER A 65 -16.13 1.51 -10.19
N THR A 66 -15.44 2.61 -10.47
CA THR A 66 -16.01 3.92 -10.76
C THR A 66 -15.87 4.35 -12.22
N ASP A 67 -15.50 3.42 -13.11
CA ASP A 67 -15.29 3.65 -14.55
C ASP A 67 -14.26 4.76 -14.88
N ASN A 68 -13.31 5.01 -13.97
CA ASN A 68 -12.27 6.04 -14.08
C ASN A 68 -10.86 5.46 -14.34
N PHE A 69 -10.76 4.15 -14.57
CA PHE A 69 -9.47 3.49 -14.80
C PHE A 69 -8.87 3.85 -16.16
N ILE A 70 -7.59 4.21 -16.16
CA ILE A 70 -6.80 4.51 -17.35
C ILE A 70 -5.67 3.47 -17.45
N PRO A 71 -5.56 2.72 -18.56
CA PRO A 71 -4.51 1.71 -18.72
C PRO A 71 -3.11 2.33 -18.87
N ASN A 72 -2.07 1.51 -18.73
CA ASN A 72 -0.65 1.88 -18.90
C ASN A 72 -0.13 2.96 -17.93
N LYS A 73 -0.72 3.03 -16.74
CA LYS A 73 -0.29 3.90 -15.64
C LYS A 73 0.62 3.11 -14.70
N SER A 74 1.71 3.72 -14.24
CA SER A 74 2.58 3.15 -13.20
C SER A 74 1.87 3.16 -11.83
N GLY A 75 2.34 2.33 -10.89
CA GLY A 75 1.78 2.29 -9.52
C GLY A 75 1.63 3.68 -8.85
N PRO A 76 2.66 4.56 -8.86
CA PRO A 76 2.51 5.91 -8.34
C PRO A 76 1.44 6.75 -9.08
N GLU A 77 1.33 6.62 -10.40
CA GLU A 77 0.30 7.33 -11.16
C GLU A 77 -1.12 6.79 -10.87
N ILE A 78 -1.26 5.49 -10.60
CA ILE A 78 -2.54 4.89 -10.16
C ILE A 78 -2.99 5.49 -8.81
N VAL A 79 -2.05 5.68 -7.87
CA VAL A 79 -2.31 6.31 -6.56
C VAL A 79 -2.66 7.79 -6.70
N GLU A 80 -2.04 8.50 -7.65
CA GLU A 80 -2.40 9.88 -7.97
C GLU A 80 -3.81 9.97 -8.57
N LEU A 81 -4.09 9.14 -9.57
CA LEU A 81 -5.37 9.13 -10.27
C LEU A 81 -6.53 8.79 -9.34
N SER A 82 -6.38 7.79 -8.46
CA SER A 82 -7.41 7.43 -7.48
C SER A 82 -7.70 8.59 -6.51
N SER A 83 -6.70 9.41 -6.19
CA SER A 83 -6.86 10.63 -5.39
C SER A 83 -7.64 11.71 -6.14
N THR A 84 -7.36 11.91 -7.43
CA THR A 84 -8.14 12.84 -8.28
C THR A 84 -9.62 12.50 -8.29
N PHE A 85 -9.96 11.22 -8.24
CA PHE A 85 -11.36 10.75 -8.19
C PHE A 85 -11.92 10.57 -6.76
N GLY A 86 -11.16 10.98 -5.73
CA GLY A 86 -11.67 11.10 -4.36
C GLY A 86 -11.57 9.84 -3.51
N PHE A 87 -10.77 8.85 -3.90
CA PHE A 87 -10.46 7.68 -3.06
C PHE A 87 -9.59 8.04 -1.87
N ILE A 88 -8.58 8.89 -2.07
CA ILE A 88 -7.60 9.27 -1.05
C ILE A 88 -7.38 10.78 -1.12
N SER A 89 -7.11 11.43 0.02
CA SER A 89 -6.77 12.86 0.03
C SER A 89 -5.50 13.13 -0.80
N SER A 90 -5.40 14.33 -1.40
CA SER A 90 -4.21 14.71 -2.17
C SER A 90 -2.92 14.69 -1.33
N LYS A 91 -3.03 15.04 -0.04
CA LYS A 91 -1.91 15.02 0.90
C LYS A 91 -1.40 13.60 1.13
N ASP A 92 -2.30 12.65 1.35
CA ASP A 92 -1.94 11.26 1.64
C ASP A 92 -1.50 10.54 0.36
N SER A 93 -2.12 10.85 -0.78
CA SER A 93 -1.69 10.35 -2.10
C SER A 93 -0.21 10.66 -2.36
N LYS A 94 0.25 11.89 -2.12
CA LYS A 94 1.67 12.24 -2.31
C LYS A 94 2.61 11.41 -1.46
N LYS A 95 2.23 11.11 -0.21
CA LYS A 95 3.01 10.23 0.68
C LYS A 95 3.04 8.79 0.16
N LEU A 96 1.88 8.25 -0.20
CA LEU A 96 1.73 6.88 -0.72
C LEU A 96 2.48 6.69 -2.04
N GLN A 97 2.47 7.69 -2.93
CA GLN A 97 3.29 7.69 -4.13
C GLN A 97 4.79 7.58 -3.79
N GLY A 98 5.25 8.29 -2.75
CA GLY A 98 6.64 8.21 -2.27
C GLY A 98 7.00 6.80 -1.78
N ILE A 99 6.10 6.18 -1.02
CA ILE A 99 6.22 4.80 -0.52
C ILE A 99 6.29 3.80 -1.68
N VAL A 100 5.39 3.90 -2.65
CA VAL A 100 5.37 3.02 -3.83
C VAL A 100 6.64 3.20 -4.66
N ARG A 101 7.11 4.44 -4.88
CA ARG A 101 8.39 4.70 -5.58
C ARG A 101 9.56 4.07 -4.84
N LEU A 102 9.59 4.12 -3.51
CA LEU A 102 10.64 3.49 -2.71
C LEU A 102 10.63 1.97 -2.87
N ARG A 103 9.45 1.34 -2.86
CA ARG A 103 9.30 -0.09 -3.12
C ARG A 103 9.82 -0.46 -4.51
N ASN A 104 9.47 0.32 -5.53
CA ASN A 104 9.92 0.08 -6.91
C ASN A 104 11.45 0.17 -7.01
N ARG A 105 12.08 1.15 -6.35
CA ARG A 105 13.55 1.25 -6.27
C ARG A 105 14.17 0.04 -5.58
N TYR A 106 13.61 -0.42 -4.46
CA TYR A 106 14.13 -1.61 -3.77
C TYR A 106 14.07 -2.88 -4.63
N THR A 107 13.02 -3.02 -5.43
CA THR A 107 12.76 -4.23 -6.24
C THR A 107 13.45 -4.23 -7.59
N HIS A 108 13.59 -3.07 -8.24
CA HIS A 108 14.11 -2.97 -9.61
C HIS A 108 15.49 -2.31 -9.72
N ASP A 109 15.84 -1.40 -8.82
CA ASP A 109 17.12 -0.66 -8.88
C ASP A 109 18.17 -1.31 -7.97
N TYR A 110 18.78 -2.40 -8.44
CA TYR A 110 19.74 -3.20 -7.65
C TYR A 110 20.88 -2.38 -7.04
N TYR A 111 21.36 -1.34 -7.72
CA TYR A 111 22.43 -0.44 -7.24
C TYR A 111 21.98 0.47 -6.08
N GLN A 112 20.68 0.72 -5.93
CA GLN A 112 20.09 1.48 -4.81
C GLN A 112 19.45 0.58 -3.76
N ARG A 113 19.55 -0.76 -3.89
CA ARG A 113 18.82 -1.69 -3.03
C ARG A 113 19.18 -1.56 -1.56
N LYS A 114 20.47 -1.38 -1.22
CA LYS A 114 20.92 -1.19 0.17
C LYS A 114 20.35 0.10 0.78
N LEU A 115 20.38 1.20 0.04
CA LEU A 115 19.81 2.47 0.49
C LEU A 115 18.29 2.37 0.66
N SER A 116 17.61 1.76 -0.32
CA SER A 116 16.16 1.57 -0.29
C SER A 116 15.74 0.64 0.85
N ARG A 117 16.49 -0.44 1.10
CA ARG A 117 16.30 -1.34 2.25
C ARG A 117 16.28 -0.55 3.56
N ASN A 118 17.32 0.25 3.80
CA ASN A 118 17.43 1.02 5.04
C ASN A 118 16.27 2.00 5.20
N ARG A 119 15.86 2.66 4.10
CA ARG A 119 14.73 3.59 4.13
C ARG A 119 13.39 2.90 4.36
N ILE A 120 13.18 1.70 3.82
CA ILE A 120 11.97 0.89 4.08
C ILE A 120 11.89 0.54 5.56
N LEU A 121 13.00 0.06 6.15
CA LEU A 121 13.04 -0.27 7.57
C LEU A 121 12.82 0.96 8.45
N GLU A 122 13.36 2.12 8.06
CA GLU A 122 13.10 3.40 8.74
C GLU A 122 11.61 3.76 8.71
N ILE A 123 10.95 3.70 7.55
CA ILE A 123 9.51 3.95 7.43
C ILE A 123 8.71 2.99 8.32
N CYS A 124 9.06 1.71 8.33
CA CYS A 124 8.40 0.72 9.20
C CYS A 124 8.58 1.06 10.68
N ARG A 125 9.63 1.80 11.08
CA ARG A 125 9.90 2.14 12.49
C ARG A 125 9.32 3.49 12.90
N SER A 126 9.38 4.49 12.03
CA SER A 126 9.05 5.88 12.38
C SER A 126 7.78 6.42 11.72
N GLU A 127 7.29 5.77 10.66
CA GLU A 127 6.22 6.31 9.81
C GLU A 127 5.03 5.36 9.62
N MET A 128 4.87 4.35 10.49
CA MET A 128 3.75 3.37 10.44
C MET A 128 2.37 4.01 10.43
N GLN A 129 2.21 5.17 11.07
CA GLN A 129 0.97 5.95 11.07
C GLN A 129 0.49 6.25 9.64
N THR A 130 1.39 6.41 8.67
CA THR A 130 1.01 6.63 7.26
C THR A 130 0.30 5.42 6.66
N LEU A 131 0.72 4.20 7.01
CA LEU A 131 0.07 2.97 6.56
C LEU A 131 -1.27 2.76 7.28
N ASP A 132 -1.36 3.12 8.56
CA ASP A 132 -2.60 3.10 9.35
C ASP A 132 -3.66 4.04 8.78
N MET A 133 -3.30 5.31 8.56
CA MET A 133 -4.22 6.31 8.00
C MET A 133 -4.79 5.88 6.63
N PHE A 134 -3.97 5.21 5.80
CA PHE A 134 -4.45 4.69 4.54
C PHE A 134 -5.55 3.64 4.72
N LEU A 135 -5.42 2.75 5.71
CA LEU A 135 -6.46 1.76 5.99
C LEU A 135 -7.74 2.39 6.54
N GLU A 136 -7.61 3.42 7.39
CA GLU A 136 -8.75 4.16 7.94
C GLU A 136 -9.53 4.87 6.81
N VAL A 137 -8.86 5.66 5.99
CA VAL A 137 -9.47 6.38 4.85
C VAL A 137 -10.09 5.41 3.85
N SER A 138 -9.41 4.28 3.58
CA SER A 138 -9.94 3.25 2.70
C SER A 138 -11.22 2.62 3.25
N THR A 139 -11.34 2.43 4.57
CA THR A 139 -12.56 1.88 5.19
C THR A 139 -13.79 2.74 4.89
N GLU A 140 -13.67 4.06 5.07
CA GLU A 140 -14.76 5.00 4.84
C GLU A 140 -15.21 5.00 3.38
N LYS A 141 -14.25 4.98 2.46
CA LYS A 141 -14.54 5.00 1.01
C LYS A 141 -15.04 3.67 0.48
N ILE A 142 -14.52 2.56 0.98
CA ILE A 142 -15.00 1.22 0.65
C ILE A 142 -16.48 1.12 1.06
N SER A 143 -16.82 1.54 2.29
CA SER A 143 -18.22 1.54 2.76
C SER A 143 -19.15 2.37 1.88
N LEU A 144 -18.69 3.52 1.36
CA LEU A 144 -19.47 4.40 0.47
C LEU A 144 -19.60 3.89 -0.97
N VAL A 145 -18.62 3.15 -1.48
CA VAL A 145 -18.68 2.50 -2.82
C VAL A 145 -19.54 1.23 -2.79
N LEU A 146 -19.72 0.64 -1.61
CA LEU A 146 -20.49 -0.58 -1.39
C LEU A 146 -21.98 -0.33 -1.08
N ALA A 147 -22.34 0.84 -0.56
CA ALA A 147 -23.72 1.30 -0.38
C ALA A 147 -24.40 1.63 -1.73
#